data_AF-A0A2G1WGW8-F1
#
_entry.id   AF-A0A2G1WGW8-F1
#
_cell.length_a   1.000
_cell.length_b   1.000
_cell.length_c   1.000
_cell.angle_alpha   90.00
_cell.angle_beta   90.00
_cell.angle_gamma   90.00
#
_symmetry.space_group_name_H-M   'P 1'
#
loop_
_entity.id
_entity.type
_entity.pdbx_description
1 polymer ?
#
loop_
_entity_poly.entity_id
_entity_poly.type
_entity_poly.pdbx_seq_one_letter_code
_entity_poly.pdbx_strand_id
1 'polypeptide(L)'
;MDQTVLNQIIGAIAGEEGVDPMKLDISLQRHVATDAIQDLVNHESDAWRLQFETPNHVVEVTGNDKIIVDGTHTSTVLNGS
;
A
#
# COMPACT_ATOMS: atom_id res chain seq x y z
N MET A 1 3.80 11.77 -13.15
CA MET A 1 4.28 10.53 -12.51
C MET A 1 3.19 10.14 -11.52
N ASP A 2 2.11 9.56 -12.04
CA ASP A 2 0.98 9.09 -11.23
C ASP A 2 1.42 7.83 -10.50
N GLN A 3 2.08 8.01 -9.36
CA GLN A 3 2.37 6.91 -8.45
C GLN A 3 1.05 6.51 -7.79
N THR A 4 0.34 5.57 -8.42
CA THR A 4 -0.88 4.98 -7.86
C THR A 4 -0.57 4.38 -6.49
N VAL A 5 -1.46 4.51 -5.51
CA VAL A 5 -1.36 3.91 -4.16
C VAL A 5 -0.96 2.42 -4.21
N LEU A 6 -1.38 1.69 -5.26
CA LEU A 6 -0.95 0.31 -5.51
C LEU A 6 0.58 0.14 -5.61
N ASN A 7 1.29 1.04 -6.29
CA ASN A 7 2.75 0.99 -6.39
C ASN A 7 3.42 1.30 -5.05
N GLN A 8 2.81 2.17 -4.25
CA GLN A 8 3.32 2.46 -2.91
C GLN A 8 3.15 1.26 -1.97
N ILE A 9 2.02 0.55 -2.07
CA ILE A 9 1.78 -0.70 -1.33
C ILE A 9 2.83 -1.74 -1.69
N ILE A 10 3.05 -2.00 -2.99
CA ILE A 10 4.08 -2.95 -3.45
C ILE A 10 5.46 -2.51 -2.93
N GLY A 11 5.77 -1.22 -3.01
CA GLY A 11 7.02 -0.66 -2.51
C GLY A 11 7.23 -0.87 -1.01
N ALA A 12 6.16 -0.68 -0.21
CA ALA A 12 6.22 -0.88 1.23
C ALA A 12 6.45 -2.35 1.59
N ILE A 13 5.70 -3.27 0.97
CA ILE A 13 5.87 -4.72 1.20
C ILE A 13 7.27 -5.18 0.78
N ALA A 14 7.73 -4.74 -0.41
CA ALA A 14 9.07 -5.07 -0.89
C ALA A 14 10.17 -4.50 0.01
N GLY A 15 9.96 -3.32 0.60
CA GLY A 15 10.84 -2.73 1.60
C GLY A 15 10.99 -3.61 2.85
N GLU A 16 9.88 -4.16 3.35
CA GLU A 16 9.91 -5.10 4.49
C GLU A 16 10.52 -6.46 4.12
N GLU A 17 10.28 -6.97 2.90
CA GLU A 17 10.92 -8.20 2.41
C GLU A 17 12.39 -8.00 2.02
N GLY A 18 12.87 -6.77 1.92
CA GLY A 18 14.22 -6.44 1.46
C GLY A 18 14.47 -6.81 -0.02
N VAL A 19 13.40 -6.88 -0.82
CA VAL A 19 13.46 -7.21 -2.24
C VAL A 19 13.11 -6.00 -3.10
N ASP A 20 13.40 -6.09 -4.39
CA ASP A 20 12.95 -5.07 -5.33
C ASP A 20 11.42 -5.20 -5.54
N PRO A 21 10.65 -4.10 -5.57
CA PRO A 21 9.22 -4.11 -5.88
C PRO A 21 8.87 -4.89 -7.16
N MET A 22 9.75 -4.87 -8.17
CA MET A 22 9.56 -5.62 -9.43
C MET A 22 9.87 -7.11 -9.31
N LYS A 23 10.56 -7.52 -8.24
CA LYS A 23 10.88 -8.93 -7.92
C LYS A 23 9.92 -9.55 -6.90
N LEU A 24 8.99 -8.75 -6.39
CA LEU A 24 8.00 -9.20 -5.44
C LEU A 24 7.05 -10.18 -6.15
N ASP A 25 7.07 -11.45 -5.75
CA ASP A 25 6.21 -12.50 -6.33
C ASP A 25 4.82 -12.50 -5.68
N ILE A 26 4.21 -11.31 -5.58
CA ILE A 26 2.86 -11.14 -5.06
C ILE A 26 2.00 -10.45 -6.10
N SER A 27 0.70 -10.76 -6.08
CA SER A 27 -0.28 -10.07 -6.90
C SER A 27 -1.33 -9.48 -5.98
N LEU A 28 -1.32 -8.16 -5.77
CA LEU A 28 -2.26 -7.48 -4.87
C LEU A 28 -3.72 -7.83 -5.17
N GLN A 29 -4.09 -7.89 -6.45
CA GLN A 29 -5.43 -8.31 -6.92
C GLN A 29 -5.90 -9.69 -6.41
N ARG A 30 -4.98 -10.58 -5.96
CA ARG A 30 -5.33 -11.88 -5.36
C ARG A 30 -5.69 -11.78 -3.88
N HIS A 31 -5.28 -10.72 -3.21
CA HIS A 31 -5.45 -10.51 -1.77
C HIS A 31 -6.45 -9.42 -1.47
N VAL A 32 -6.58 -8.44 -2.36
CA VAL A 32 -7.42 -7.27 -2.20
C VAL A 32 -7.94 -6.80 -3.55
N ALA A 33 -9.18 -6.30 -3.57
CA ALA A 33 -9.75 -5.70 -4.77
C ALA A 33 -9.04 -4.37 -5.05
N THR A 34 -8.14 -4.37 -6.04
CA THR A 34 -7.35 -3.18 -6.42
C THR A 34 -8.23 -2.03 -6.90
N ASP A 35 -9.38 -2.36 -7.50
CA ASP A 35 -10.38 -1.36 -7.91
C ASP A 35 -11.04 -0.71 -6.70
N ALA A 36 -11.35 -1.48 -5.65
CA ALA A 36 -11.89 -0.94 -4.41
C ALA A 36 -10.89 -0.01 -3.68
N ILE A 37 -9.58 -0.30 -3.77
CA ILE A 37 -8.54 0.61 -3.28
C ILE A 37 -8.59 1.93 -4.05
N GLN A 38 -8.70 1.89 -5.37
CA GLN A 38 -8.79 3.10 -6.18
C GLN A 38 -10.06 3.89 -5.87
N ASP A 39 -11.19 3.21 -5.67
CA ASP A 39 -12.45 3.85 -5.29
C ASP A 39 -12.34 4.55 -3.92
N LEU A 40 -11.66 3.92 -2.95
CA LEU A 40 -11.41 4.50 -1.63
C LEU A 40 -10.46 5.71 -1.70
N VAL A 41 -9.40 5.63 -2.52
CA VAL A 41 -8.46 6.74 -2.71
C VAL A 41 -9.11 7.91 -3.45
N ASN A 42 -10.02 7.64 -4.37
CA ASN A 42 -10.78 8.67 -5.07
C ASN A 42 -11.98 9.21 -4.27
N HIS A 43 -12.26 8.62 -3.10
CA HIS A 43 -13.37 9.02 -2.26
C HIS A 43 -13.07 10.37 -1.59
N GLU A 44 -14.06 11.26 -1.51
CA GLU A 44 -13.89 12.62 -0.95
C GLU A 44 -13.54 12.65 0.55
N SER A 45 -13.69 11.52 1.25
CA SER A 45 -13.41 11.41 2.66
C SER A 45 -12.24 10.48 2.91
N ASP A 46 -11.29 10.93 3.71
CA ASP A 46 -10.12 10.17 4.17
C ASP A 46 -10.42 9.30 5.41
N ALA A 47 -11.68 9.27 5.86
CA ALA A 47 -12.15 8.56 7.04
C ALA A 47 -12.37 7.06 6.78
N TRP A 48 -11.43 6.43 6.09
CA TRP A 48 -11.43 5.00 5.82
C TRP A 48 -10.08 4.37 6.17
N ARG A 49 -10.16 3.07 6.44
CA ARG A 49 -9.03 2.19 6.67
C ARG A 49 -9.32 0.87 5.98
N LEU A 50 -8.39 0.43 5.15
CA LEU A 50 -8.43 -0.87 4.51
C LEU A 50 -7.27 -1.70 5.05
N GLN A 51 -7.57 -2.86 5.60
CA GLN A 51 -6.55 -3.82 6.04
C GLN A 51 -6.75 -5.13 5.29
N PHE A 52 -5.66 -5.69 4.77
CA PHE A 52 -5.67 -6.97 4.08
C PHE A 52 -4.39 -7.75 4.37
N GLU A 53 -4.49 -9.07 4.27
CA GLU A 53 -3.39 -10.00 4.53
C GLU A 53 -2.79 -10.49 3.21
N THR A 54 -1.47 -10.41 3.11
CA THR A 54 -0.67 -11.06 2.07
C THR A 54 -0.05 -12.34 2.66
N PRO A 55 0.61 -13.20 1.86
CA PRO A 55 1.17 -14.46 2.37
C PRO A 55 2.16 -14.26 3.53
N ASN A 56 2.87 -13.12 3.55
CA ASN A 56 3.94 -12.85 4.50
C ASN A 56 3.67 -11.64 5.40
N HIS A 57 2.77 -10.74 5.01
CA HIS A 57 2.63 -9.42 5.64
C HIS A 57 1.17 -9.00 5.79
N VAL A 58 0.86 -8.30 6.87
CA VAL A 58 -0.43 -7.59 7.03
C VAL A 58 -0.25 -6.15 6.57
N VAL A 59 -1.07 -5.71 5.61
CA VAL A 59 -1.00 -4.35 5.06
C VAL A 59 -2.23 -3.56 5.49
N GLU A 60 -2.01 -2.38 6.04
CA GLU A 60 -3.04 -1.38 6.34
C GLU A 60 -2.80 -0.13 5.48
N VAL A 61 -3.87 0.33 4.83
CA VAL A 61 -3.91 1.56 4.03
C VAL A 61 -4.99 2.45 4.62
N THR A 62 -4.68 3.74 4.78
CA THR A 62 -5.65 4.74 5.26
C THR A 62 -5.83 5.86 4.25
N GLY A 63 -6.94 6.58 4.33
CA GLY A 63 -7.22 7.71 3.44
C GLY A 63 -6.22 8.86 3.50
N ASN A 64 -5.34 8.91 4.50
CA ASN A 64 -4.28 9.92 4.59
C ASN A 64 -2.97 9.46 3.91
N ASP A 65 -3.05 8.64 2.86
CA ASP A 65 -1.91 8.03 2.15
C ASP A 65 -0.93 7.24 3.03
N LYS A 66 -1.39 6.82 4.21
CA LYS A 66 -0.55 6.08 5.16
C LYS A 66 -0.64 4.59 4.86
N ILE A 67 0.49 3.97 4.58
CA ILE A 67 0.64 2.52 4.40
C ILE A 67 1.46 1.98 5.57
N ILE A 68 0.97 0.90 6.17
CA ILE A 68 1.57 0.24 7.33
C ILE A 68 1.69 -1.24 6.99
N VAL A 69 2.87 -1.82 7.21
CA VAL A 69 3.14 -3.23 6.92
C VAL A 69 3.59 -3.89 8.23
N ASP A 70 2.88 -4.94 8.67
CA ASP A 70 3.06 -5.64 9.95
C ASP A 70 3.05 -4.75 11.21
N GLY A 71 2.33 -3.61 11.13
CA GLY A 71 2.32 -2.61 12.19
C GLY A 71 3.58 -1.73 12.23
N THR A 72 4.54 -1.95 11.34
CA THR A 72 5.69 -1.08 11.12
C THR A 72 5.28 0.07 10.20
N HIS A 73 5.39 1.31 10.70
CA HIS A 73 5.11 2.49 9.90
C HIS A 73 6.24 2.75 8.89
N THR A 74 6.00 2.45 7.61
CA THR A 74 6.85 3.00 6.54
C THR A 74 6.43 4.44 6.28
N SER A 75 6.97 5.39 7.05
CA SER A 75 6.89 6.80 6.67
C SER A 75 7.76 7.02 5.43
N THR A 76 7.19 6.81 4.24
CA THR A 76 7.77 7.39 3.02
C THR A 76 7.67 8.89 3.17
N VAL A 77 8.75 9.53 3.63
CA VAL A 77 8.88 10.98 3.63
C VAL A 77 8.82 11.46 2.18
N LEU A 78 7.67 12.01 1.78
CA LEU A 78 7.56 12.81 0.57
C LEU A 78 8.38 14.08 0.80
N ASN A 79 9.70 14.00 0.58
CA ASN A 79 10.54 15.19 0.47
C ASN A 79 10.16 15.89 -0.84
N GLY A 80 9.19 16.80 -0.75
CA GLY A 80 9.00 17.85 -1.74
C GLY A 80 10.06 18.93 -1.53
N SER A 81 10.96 19.08 -2.50
CA SER A 81 11.72 20.30 -2.80
C SER A 81 12.21 20.26 -4.24
#